data_AF-A0A7S2IJ01-F1
#
_entry.id   AF-A0A7S2IJ01-F1
#
_cell.length_a   1.000
_cell.length_b   1.000
_cell.length_c   1.000
_cell.angle_alpha   90.00
_cell.angle_beta   90.00
_cell.angle_gamma   90.00
#
_symmetry.space_group_name_H-M   'P 1'
#
loop_
_entity.id
_entity.type
_entity.pdbx_description
1 polymer ?
#
loop_
_entity_poly.entity_id
_entity_poly.type
_entity_poly.pdbx_seq_one_letter_code
_entity_poly.pdbx_strand_id
1 'polypeptide(L)'
;MASHMEEVGKSNDELSVEERNLLSVAYKNAVGSRRAAWRIITSVEQKEKTKGNEEQAKYAKEYCAKVEAELQKICDTILGLLDNNLISKASTGESKVFYHKMKADYYRYIAEFSDGDKKSKAAESARLAYEEASKVAEKDLAVTHPIRLGLAL
;
A
#
# COMPACT_ATOMS: atom_id res chain seq x y z
N MET A 1 -7.42 -1.56 -15.27
CA MET A 1 -6.41 -0.49 -15.08
C MET A 1 -5.21 -0.99 -14.28
N ALA A 2 -5.35 -1.47 -13.04
CA ALA A 2 -4.21 -1.96 -12.24
C ALA A 2 -3.41 -3.10 -12.93
N SER A 3 -4.09 -4.11 -13.47
CA SER A 3 -3.44 -5.22 -14.19
C SER A 3 -2.67 -4.77 -15.43
N HIS A 4 -3.16 -3.73 -16.13
CA HIS A 4 -2.47 -3.19 -17.30
C HIS A 4 -1.23 -2.39 -16.89
N MET A 5 -1.33 -1.57 -15.84
CA MET A 5 -0.18 -0.84 -15.29
C MET A 5 0.87 -1.78 -14.67
N GLU A 6 0.47 -2.96 -14.22
CA GLU A 6 1.40 -4.01 -13.77
C GLU A 6 2.27 -4.51 -14.93
N GLU A 7 1.68 -4.75 -16.11
CA GLU A 7 2.44 -5.13 -17.32
C GLU A 7 3.38 -4.02 -17.77
N VAL A 8 2.91 -2.77 -17.76
CA VAL A 8 3.74 -1.59 -18.07
C VAL A 8 4.91 -1.46 -17.09
N GLY A 9 4.68 -1.69 -15.79
CA GLY A 9 5.75 -1.67 -14.78
C GLY A 9 6.74 -2.84 -14.88
N LYS A 10 6.37 -3.93 -15.57
CA LYS A 10 7.26 -5.06 -15.86
C LYS A 10 8.18 -4.81 -17.06
N SER A 11 7.87 -3.83 -17.91
CA SER A 11 8.72 -3.42 -19.03
C SER A 11 10.11 -2.99 -18.56
N ASN A 12 11.12 -3.04 -19.43
CA ASN A 12 12.51 -2.73 -19.04
C ASN A 12 12.78 -1.24 -18.86
N ASP A 13 11.88 -0.38 -19.34
CA ASP A 13 12.07 1.06 -19.33
C ASP A 13 11.63 1.68 -18.00
N GLU A 14 12.21 2.84 -17.67
CA GLU A 14 11.76 3.64 -16.54
C GLU A 14 10.40 4.28 -16.85
N LEU A 15 9.46 4.18 -15.91
CA LEU A 15 8.15 4.80 -16.09
C LEU A 15 8.26 6.32 -16.12
N SER A 16 7.60 6.90 -17.12
CA SER A 16 7.37 8.34 -17.19
C SER A 16 6.56 8.84 -15.98
N VAL A 17 6.53 10.15 -15.78
CA VAL A 17 5.76 10.79 -14.69
C VAL A 17 4.27 10.44 -14.81
N GLU A 18 3.73 10.42 -16.02
CA GLU A 18 2.31 10.10 -16.27
C GLU A 18 2.01 8.63 -15.96
N GLU A 19 2.84 7.69 -16.44
CA GLU A 19 2.67 6.26 -16.15
C GLU A 19 2.80 5.96 -14.66
N ARG A 20 3.76 6.60 -13.99
CA ARG A 20 3.95 6.47 -12.54
C ARG A 20 2.72 6.96 -11.77
N ASN A 21 2.14 8.08 -12.19
CA ASN A 21 0.90 8.60 -11.61
C ASN A 21 -0.29 7.69 -11.87
N LEU A 22 -0.44 7.15 -13.09
CA LEU A 22 -1.50 6.21 -13.45
C LEU A 22 -1.39 4.91 -12.63
N LEU A 23 -0.18 4.37 -12.45
CA LEU A 23 0.08 3.21 -11.60
C LEU A 23 -0.38 3.48 -10.16
N SER A 24 0.03 4.62 -9.60
CA SER A 24 -0.33 5.00 -8.23
C SER A 24 -1.83 5.16 -8.04
N VAL A 25 -2.52 5.87 -8.96
CA VAL A 25 -3.97 6.03 -8.91
C VAL A 25 -4.68 4.69 -9.02
N ALA A 26 -4.26 3.82 -9.94
CA ALA A 26 -4.88 2.52 -10.16
C ALA A 26 -4.82 1.64 -8.90
N TYR A 27 -3.65 1.50 -8.28
CA TYR A 27 -3.50 0.69 -7.07
C TYR A 27 -4.11 1.36 -5.83
N LYS A 28 -4.03 2.69 -5.71
CA LYS A 28 -4.67 3.43 -4.61
C LYS A 28 -6.18 3.25 -4.61
N ASN A 29 -6.82 3.26 -5.78
CA ASN A 29 -8.26 3.02 -5.90
C ASN A 29 -8.62 1.56 -5.58
N ALA A 30 -7.82 0.61 -6.09
CA ALA A 30 -8.01 -0.82 -5.81
C ALA A 30 -7.92 -1.12 -4.30
N VAL A 31 -6.86 -0.66 -3.63
CA VAL A 31 -6.70 -0.88 -2.18
C VAL A 31 -7.68 -0.06 -1.36
N GLY A 32 -8.02 1.16 -1.78
CA GLY A 32 -8.95 2.05 -1.08
C GLY A 32 -10.35 1.47 -0.99
N SER A 33 -10.87 0.92 -2.09
CA SER A 33 -12.18 0.25 -2.11
C SER A 33 -12.23 -0.95 -1.15
N ARG A 34 -11.19 -1.79 -1.15
CA ARG A 34 -11.10 -2.96 -0.27
C ARG A 34 -10.88 -2.60 1.19
N ARG A 35 -10.09 -1.56 1.49
CA ARG A 35 -9.92 -1.03 2.86
C ARG A 35 -11.22 -0.47 3.42
N ALA A 36 -12.00 0.24 2.61
CA ALA A 36 -13.32 0.72 3.01
C ALA A 36 -14.27 -0.44 3.32
N ALA A 37 -14.31 -1.46 2.45
CA ALA A 37 -15.10 -2.67 2.69
C ALA A 37 -14.67 -3.39 3.98
N TRP A 38 -13.37 -3.58 4.18
CA TRP A 38 -12.81 -4.18 5.40
C TRP A 38 -13.26 -3.44 6.66
N ARG A 39 -13.11 -2.11 6.71
CA ARG A 39 -13.55 -1.29 7.86
C ARG A 39 -15.03 -1.46 8.19
N ILE A 40 -15.88 -1.51 7.16
CA ILE A 40 -17.33 -1.70 7.32
C ILE A 40 -17.61 -3.08 7.91
N ILE A 41 -16.99 -4.13 7.37
CA ILE A 41 -17.21 -5.51 7.81
C ILE A 41 -16.72 -5.71 9.25
N THR A 42 -15.54 -5.19 9.59
CA THR A 42 -15.00 -5.25 10.97
C THR A 42 -15.93 -4.52 11.96
N SER A 43 -16.51 -3.39 11.57
CA SER A 43 -17.50 -2.67 12.38
C SER A 43 -18.79 -3.48 12.57
N VAL A 44 -19.27 -4.15 11.52
CA VAL A 44 -20.43 -5.05 11.60
C VAL A 44 -20.13 -6.24 12.51
N GLU A 45 -18.97 -6.89 12.36
CA GLU A 45 -18.55 -7.99 13.22
C GLU A 45 -18.54 -7.58 14.70
N GLN A 46 -17.93 -6.44 15.03
CA GLN A 46 -17.90 -5.91 16.39
C GLN A 46 -19.30 -5.62 16.92
N LYS A 47 -20.18 -5.03 16.10
CA LYS A 47 -21.56 -4.71 16.49
C LYS A 47 -22.39 -5.96 16.75
N GLU A 48 -22.27 -6.98 15.93
CA GLU A 48 -23.01 -8.24 16.11
C GLU A 48 -22.50 -9.03 17.32
N LYS A 49 -21.19 -9.02 17.60
CA LYS A 49 -20.63 -9.57 18.85
C LYS A 49 -21.21 -8.90 20.08
N THR A 50 -21.29 -7.57 20.11
CA THR A 50 -21.85 -6.81 21.26
C THR A 50 -23.33 -7.12 21.50
N LYS A 51 -24.08 -7.51 20.48
CA LYS A 51 -25.49 -7.93 20.61
C LYS A 51 -25.67 -9.38 21.04
N GLY A 52 -24.60 -10.18 21.09
CA GLY A 52 -24.66 -11.62 21.34
C GLY A 52 -25.05 -12.45 20.11
N ASN A 53 -25.04 -11.87 18.91
CA ASN A 53 -25.38 -12.55 17.66
C ASN A 53 -24.15 -13.31 17.11
N GLU A 54 -23.79 -14.43 17.75
CA GLU A 54 -22.56 -15.17 17.45
C GLU A 54 -22.49 -15.71 16.01
N GLU A 55 -23.62 -16.16 15.45
CA GLU A 55 -23.65 -16.72 14.09
C GLU A 55 -23.39 -15.64 13.03
N GLN A 56 -24.01 -14.47 13.16
CA GLN A 56 -23.81 -13.33 12.27
C GLN A 56 -22.40 -12.76 12.40
N ALA A 57 -21.87 -12.71 13.63
CA ALA A 57 -20.47 -12.35 13.86
C ALA A 57 -19.51 -13.33 13.16
N LYS A 58 -19.82 -14.64 13.16
CA LYS A 58 -19.03 -15.65 12.44
C LYS A 58 -19.04 -15.41 10.93
N TYR A 59 -20.21 -15.19 10.32
CA TYR A 59 -20.29 -14.88 8.89
C TYR A 59 -19.53 -13.59 8.53
N ALA A 60 -19.64 -12.55 9.35
CA ALA A 60 -18.89 -11.31 9.17
C ALA A 60 -17.38 -11.56 9.22
N LYS A 61 -16.90 -12.36 10.18
CA LYS A 61 -15.49 -12.73 10.31
C LYS A 61 -14.97 -13.52 9.11
N GLU A 62 -15.74 -14.50 8.62
CA GLU A 62 -15.37 -15.28 7.43
C GLU A 62 -15.28 -14.40 6.17
N TYR A 63 -16.20 -13.44 6.03
CA TYR A 63 -16.15 -12.50 4.92
C TYR A 63 -15.00 -11.49 5.07
N CYS A 64 -14.70 -11.06 6.30
CA CYS A 64 -13.55 -10.22 6.61
C CYS A 64 -12.24 -10.88 6.15
N ALA A 65 -12.04 -12.15 6.48
CA ALA A 65 -10.86 -12.91 6.07
C ALA A 65 -10.68 -13.00 4.54
N LYS A 66 -11.79 -13.07 3.78
CA LYS A 66 -11.72 -13.02 2.30
C LYS A 66 -11.25 -11.66 1.80
N VAL A 67 -11.77 -10.57 2.38
CA VAL A 67 -11.34 -9.21 2.02
C VAL A 67 -9.90 -8.94 2.42
N GLU A 68 -9.45 -9.44 3.57
CA GLU A 68 -8.05 -9.36 4.00
C GLU A 68 -7.12 -10.11 3.04
N ALA A 69 -7.51 -11.30 2.56
CA ALA A 69 -6.73 -12.02 1.56
C ALA A 69 -6.64 -11.26 0.22
N GLU A 70 -7.71 -10.60 -0.21
CA GLU A 70 -7.69 -9.74 -1.40
C GLU A 70 -6.80 -8.50 -1.20
N LEU A 71 -6.88 -7.85 -0.04
CA LEU A 71 -6.02 -6.73 0.33
C LEU A 71 -4.54 -7.13 0.34
N GLN A 72 -4.23 -8.25 0.98
CA GLN A 72 -2.89 -8.80 1.03
C GLN A 72 -2.35 -9.05 -0.38
N LYS A 73 -3.15 -9.71 -1.24
CA LYS A 73 -2.76 -9.97 -2.63
C LYS A 73 -2.46 -8.68 -3.41
N ILE A 74 -3.31 -7.65 -3.28
CA ILE A 74 -3.09 -6.36 -3.95
C ILE A 74 -1.78 -5.72 -3.47
N CYS A 75 -1.54 -5.74 -2.15
CA CYS A 75 -0.32 -5.18 -1.56
C CYS A 75 0.93 -5.96 -1.99
N ASP A 76 0.88 -7.29 -1.98
CA ASP A 76 2.00 -8.14 -2.37
C ASP A 76 2.35 -7.96 -3.85
N THR A 77 1.35 -7.84 -4.74
CA THR A 77 1.59 -7.59 -6.17
C THR A 77 2.36 -6.29 -6.38
N ILE A 78 1.93 -5.17 -5.77
CA ILE A 78 2.61 -3.88 -5.97
C ILE A 78 3.96 -3.82 -5.26
N LEU A 79 4.09 -4.42 -4.07
CA LEU A 79 5.38 -4.52 -3.38
C LEU A 79 6.39 -5.33 -4.20
N GLY A 80 5.95 -6.45 -4.79
CA GLY A 80 6.76 -7.24 -5.70
C GLY A 80 7.17 -6.46 -6.96
N LEU A 81 6.28 -5.65 -7.52
CA LEU A 81 6.59 -4.81 -8.68
C LEU A 81 7.60 -3.70 -8.33
N LEU A 82 7.45 -3.09 -7.14
CA LEU A 82 8.37 -2.06 -6.65
C LEU A 82 9.77 -2.61 -6.44
N ASP A 83 9.89 -3.75 -5.75
CA ASP A 83 11.18 -4.32 -5.37
C ASP A 83 11.94 -4.96 -6.54
N ASN A 84 11.23 -5.60 -7.47
CA ASN A 84 11.89 -6.31 -8.57
C ASN A 84 12.15 -5.42 -9.79
N ASN A 85 11.34 -4.38 -10.01
CA ASN A 85 11.36 -3.63 -11.27
C ASN A 85 11.53 -2.13 -11.07
N LEU A 86 10.70 -1.48 -10.25
CA LEU A 86 10.56 -0.02 -10.31
C LEU A 86 11.64 0.73 -9.52
N ILE A 87 11.98 0.26 -8.31
CA ILE A 87 12.98 0.92 -7.47
C ILE A 87 14.38 0.85 -8.09
N SER A 88 14.75 -0.28 -8.69
CA SER A 88 16.05 -0.46 -9.33
C SER A 88 16.23 0.37 -10.62
N LYS A 89 15.13 0.71 -11.29
CA LYS A 89 15.13 1.52 -12.52
C LYS A 89 15.00 3.02 -12.27
N ALA A 90 14.64 3.42 -11.06
CA ALA A 90 14.44 4.81 -10.69
C ALA A 90 15.76 5.60 -10.79
N SER A 91 15.86 6.51 -11.77
CA SER A 91 17.10 7.26 -12.01
C SER A 91 17.13 8.58 -11.23
N THR A 92 15.97 9.21 -11.05
CA THR A 92 15.82 10.54 -10.42
C THR A 92 15.50 10.46 -8.93
N GLY A 93 15.89 11.46 -8.14
CA GLY A 93 15.49 11.57 -6.73
C GLY A 93 13.97 11.56 -6.56
N GLU A 94 13.24 12.21 -7.47
CA GLU A 94 11.77 12.24 -7.48
C GLU A 94 11.15 10.83 -7.60
N SER A 95 11.61 10.04 -8.58
CA SER A 95 11.12 8.67 -8.81
C SER A 95 11.45 7.75 -7.63
N LYS A 96 12.66 7.84 -7.08
CA LYS A 96 13.08 7.06 -5.91
C LYS A 96 12.20 7.35 -4.70
N VAL A 97 12.02 8.64 -4.36
CA VAL A 97 11.17 9.04 -3.23
C VAL A 97 9.73 8.57 -3.46
N PHE A 98 9.22 8.70 -4.70
CA PHE A 98 7.88 8.24 -5.03
C PHE A 98 7.70 6.74 -4.78
N TYR A 99 8.61 5.89 -5.28
CA TYR A 99 8.48 4.44 -5.13
C TYR A 99 8.73 3.97 -3.69
N HIS A 100 9.69 4.55 -2.97
CA HIS A 100 9.91 4.23 -1.57
C HIS A 100 8.73 4.66 -0.68
N LYS A 101 8.16 5.85 -0.93
CA LYS A 101 6.92 6.29 -0.27
C LYS A 101 5.78 5.31 -0.55
N MET A 102 5.62 4.92 -1.82
CA MET A 102 4.58 3.97 -2.23
C MET A 102 4.76 2.63 -1.53
N LYS A 103 5.98 2.08 -1.48
CA LYS A 103 6.33 0.86 -0.74
C LYS A 103 5.91 0.97 0.74
N ALA A 104 6.23 2.08 1.37
CA ALA A 104 5.88 2.33 2.76
C ALA A 104 4.36 2.39 3.00
N ASP A 105 3.62 3.05 2.11
CA ASP A 105 2.15 3.13 2.16
C ASP A 105 1.50 1.73 2.10
N TYR A 106 1.99 0.83 1.23
CA TYR A 106 1.44 -0.54 1.14
C TYR A 106 1.79 -1.41 2.34
N TYR A 107 3.00 -1.32 2.89
CA TYR A 107 3.31 -1.99 4.15
C TYR A 107 2.48 -1.46 5.32
N ARG A 108 2.24 -0.15 5.35
CA ARG A 108 1.34 0.46 6.34
C ARG A 108 -0.08 -0.10 6.20
N TYR A 109 -0.59 -0.28 4.98
CA TYR A 109 -1.90 -0.92 4.77
C TYR A 109 -1.91 -2.37 5.25
N ILE A 110 -0.85 -3.16 5.01
CA ILE A 110 -0.73 -4.52 5.55
C ILE A 110 -0.78 -4.50 7.09
N ALA A 111 -0.10 -3.55 7.73
CA ALA A 111 -0.09 -3.42 9.19
C ALA A 111 -1.46 -3.02 9.79
N GLU A 112 -2.38 -2.43 9.01
CA GLU A 112 -3.71 -2.05 9.50
C GLU A 112 -4.62 -3.25 9.79
N PHE A 113 -4.54 -4.30 8.96
CA PHE A 113 -5.39 -5.50 9.07
C PHE A 113 -4.62 -6.74 9.54
N SER A 114 -3.31 -6.65 9.74
CA SER A 114 -2.51 -7.74 10.31
C SER A 114 -2.48 -7.69 11.83
N ASP A 115 -2.24 -8.86 12.44
CA ASP A 115 -2.05 -9.01 13.88
C ASP A 115 -0.70 -9.67 14.23
N GLY A 116 -0.30 -9.52 15.50
CA GLY A 116 0.90 -10.13 16.06
C GLY A 116 2.18 -9.83 15.28
N ASP A 117 2.99 -10.85 15.02
CA ASP A 117 4.29 -10.71 14.34
C ASP A 117 4.17 -10.16 12.92
N LYS A 118 3.08 -10.47 12.20
CA LYS A 118 2.86 -9.96 10.84
C LYS A 118 2.72 -8.44 10.86
N LYS A 119 1.98 -7.92 11.84
CA LYS A 119 1.81 -6.48 12.04
C LYS A 119 3.15 -5.80 12.35
N SER A 120 3.92 -6.35 13.28
CA SER A 120 5.21 -5.79 13.68
C SER A 120 6.20 -5.77 12.50
N LYS A 121 6.27 -6.84 11.71
CA LYS A 121 7.12 -6.92 10.51
C LYS A 121 6.70 -5.92 9.43
N ALA A 122 5.40 -5.79 9.19
CA ALA A 122 4.88 -4.83 8.22
C ALA A 122 5.12 -3.38 8.67
N ALA A 123 4.91 -3.08 9.95
CA ALA A 123 5.19 -1.75 10.52
C ALA A 123 6.67 -1.37 10.42
N GLU A 124 7.58 -2.31 10.72
CA GLU A 124 9.01 -2.07 10.60
C GLU A 124 9.43 -1.89 9.13
N SER A 125 8.88 -2.69 8.21
CA SER A 125 9.13 -2.54 6.78
C SER A 125 8.63 -1.19 6.24
N ALA A 126 7.47 -0.73 6.71
CA ALA A 126 6.95 0.60 6.39
C ALA A 126 7.88 1.70 6.93
N ARG A 127 8.33 1.58 8.18
CA ARG A 127 9.25 2.54 8.82
C ARG A 127 10.55 2.67 8.03
N LEU A 128 11.18 1.55 7.70
CA LEU A 128 12.41 1.51 6.91
C LEU A 128 12.22 2.14 5.52
N ALA A 129 11.12 1.84 4.84
CA ALA A 129 10.82 2.41 3.53
C ALA A 129 10.58 3.93 3.58
N TYR A 130 9.87 4.44 4.60
CA TYR A 130 9.71 5.88 4.82
C TYR A 130 11.04 6.55 5.17
N GLU A 131 11.89 5.91 5.96
CA GLU A 131 13.21 6.44 6.31
C GLU A 131 14.11 6.60 5.07
N GLU A 132 14.15 5.60 4.20
CA GLU A 132 14.88 5.68 2.93
C GLU A 132 14.28 6.75 1.99
N ALA A 133 12.95 6.84 1.90
CA ALA A 133 12.31 7.92 1.15
C ALA A 133 12.70 9.31 1.69
N SER A 134 12.75 9.47 3.02
CA SER A 134 13.11 10.75 3.66
C SER A 134 14.57 11.12 3.41
N LYS A 135 15.50 10.16 3.51
CA LYS A 135 16.93 10.40 3.21
C LYS A 135 17.12 10.89 1.77
N VAL A 136 16.46 10.26 0.81
CA VAL A 136 16.55 10.69 -0.61
C VAL A 136 15.86 12.04 -0.79
N ALA A 137 14.70 12.27 -0.17
CA ALA A 137 13.97 13.54 -0.29
C ALA A 137 14.72 14.72 0.34
N GLU A 138 15.43 14.52 1.45
CA GLU A 138 16.26 15.54 2.09
C GLU A 138 17.45 15.95 1.23
N LYS A 139 18.04 14.98 0.53
CA LYS A 139 19.21 15.18 -0.32
C LYS A 139 18.85 15.80 -1.68
N ASP A 140 17.81 15.29 -2.33
CA ASP A 140 17.57 15.53 -3.76
C ASP A 140 16.35 16.45 -4.03
N LEU A 141 15.49 16.73 -3.03
CA LEU A 141 14.26 17.52 -3.21
C LEU A 141 14.22 18.76 -2.32
N ALA A 142 13.75 19.89 -2.87
CA ALA A 142 13.49 21.11 -2.09
C ALA A 142 12.43 20.88 -1.01
N VAL A 143 12.50 21.63 0.09
CA VAL A 143 11.55 21.53 1.22
C VAL A 143 10.10 21.81 0.82
N THR A 144 9.88 22.57 -0.26
CA THR A 144 8.56 22.89 -0.83
C THR A 144 8.07 21.88 -1.87
N HIS A 145 8.86 20.83 -2.18
CA HIS A 145 8.52 19.88 -3.23
C HIS A 145 7.27 19.07 -2.85
N PRO A 146 6.24 18.95 -3.73
CA PRO A 146 4.97 18.30 -3.39
C PRO A 146 5.12 16.86 -2.90
N ILE A 147 6.03 16.08 -3.49
CA ILE A 147 6.28 14.68 -3.07
C ILE A 147 6.93 14.62 -1.68
N ARG A 148 7.83 15.56 -1.35
CA ARG A 148 8.46 15.64 -0.04
C ARG A 148 7.44 16.04 1.04
N LEU A 149 6.55 16.98 0.73
CA LEU A 149 5.44 17.34 1.60
C LEU A 149 4.47 16.16 1.79
N GLY A 150 4.12 15.46 0.70
CA GLY A 150 3.25 14.30 0.75
C GLY A 150 3.86 13.09 1.47
N LEU A 151 5.19 12.99 1.56
CA LEU A 151 5.90 11.98 2.36
C LEU A 151 5.77 12.24 3.87
N ALA A 152 5.71 13.50 4.27
CA ALA A 152 5.62 13.90 5.68
C ALA A 152 4.18 13.85 6.26
N LEU A 153 3.17 13.62 5.42
CA LEU A 153 1.74 13.56 5.77
C LEU A 153 1.27 12.12 6.01
#